data_AF-A0A7J7IS62-F1
#
_entry.id   AF-A0A7J7IS62-F1
#
_cell.length_a   1.000
_cell.length_b   1.000
_cell.length_c   1.000
_cell.angle_alpha   90.00
_cell.angle_beta   90.00
_cell.angle_gamma   90.00
#
_symmetry.space_group_name_H-M   'P 1'
#
loop_
_entity.id
_entity.type
_entity.pdbx_description
1 polymer ?
#
loop_
_entity_poly.entity_id
_entity_poly.type
_entity_poly.pdbx_seq_one_letter_code
_entity_poly.pdbx_strand_id
1 'polypeptide(L)'
;MKSSKHSIWFSGDTGFCEVFETIGQKYGPFDLSAIAIGAYCPRYMMANQHINPEEALQIHRDLRSRLSVGIHWGTFPMGSTEINFVLFYLSVVFVAVFGAP
;
A
#
# COMPACT_ATOMS: atom_id res chain seq x y z
N MET A 1 7.59 -12.58 1.34
CA MET A 1 8.39 -13.58 0.61
C MET A 1 9.85 -13.13 0.60
N LYS A 2 10.81 -14.01 0.89
CA LYS A 2 12.24 -13.67 0.87
C LYS A 2 13.03 -14.73 0.10
N SER A 3 13.98 -14.27 -0.71
CA SER A 3 15.07 -15.07 -1.27
C SER A 3 16.40 -14.60 -0.65
N SER A 4 17.52 -15.17 -1.10
CA SER A 4 18.85 -14.73 -0.67
C SER A 4 19.22 -13.31 -1.14
N LYS A 5 18.52 -12.77 -2.16
CA LYS A 5 18.84 -11.47 -2.77
C LYS A 5 17.71 -10.45 -2.70
N HIS A 6 16.46 -10.90 -2.54
CA HIS A 6 15.29 -10.03 -2.65
C HIS A 6 14.23 -10.36 -1.60
N SER A 7 13.49 -9.33 -1.22
CA SER A 7 12.43 -9.37 -0.23
C SER A 7 11.21 -8.62 -0.75
N ILE A 8 10.08 -9.31 -0.77
CA ILE A 8 8.81 -8.78 -1.27
C ILE A 8 7.74 -8.93 -0.20
N TRP A 9 6.95 -7.89 -0.01
CA TRP A 9 5.74 -7.94 0.81
C TRP A 9 4.49 -7.73 -0.04
N PHE A 10 3.42 -8.44 0.32
CA PHE A 10 2.14 -8.38 -0.35
C PHE A 10 1.07 -8.16 0.71
N SER A 11 0.31 -7.07 0.58
CA SER A 11 -0.72 -6.69 1.54
C SER A 11 -1.89 -7.66 1.59
N GLY A 12 -2.34 -8.13 0.43
CA GLY A 12 -3.71 -8.63 0.30
C GLY A 12 -4.73 -7.54 0.64
N ASP A 13 -5.93 -7.96 1.01
CA ASP A 13 -6.96 -7.06 1.52
C ASP A 13 -6.79 -6.92 3.03
N THR A 14 -6.63 -5.69 3.49
CA THR A 14 -6.43 -5.39 4.92
C THR A 14 -6.92 -3.97 5.24
N GLY A 15 -7.36 -3.78 6.48
CA GLY A 15 -7.46 -2.45 7.10
C GLY A 15 -6.11 -1.99 7.67
N PHE A 16 -6.00 -0.71 7.99
CA PHE A 16 -4.79 -0.14 8.58
C PHE A 16 -4.67 -0.52 10.08
N CYS A 17 -3.49 -0.92 10.54
CA CYS A 17 -3.22 -1.16 11.96
C CYS A 17 -1.71 -1.12 12.27
N GLU A 18 -1.35 -0.97 13.55
CA GLU A 18 0.04 -0.78 14.01
C GLU A 18 0.99 -1.97 13.72
N VAL A 19 0.45 -3.13 13.32
CA VAL A 19 1.25 -4.32 13.04
C VAL A 19 2.23 -4.10 11.90
N PHE A 20 1.96 -3.18 10.96
CA PHE A 20 2.83 -2.94 9.82
C PHE A 20 4.20 -2.42 10.24
N GLU A 21 4.28 -1.61 11.30
CA GLU A 21 5.57 -1.16 11.84
C GLU A 21 6.33 -2.35 12.44
N THR A 22 5.64 -3.21 13.19
CA THR A 22 6.25 -4.42 13.75
C THR A 22 6.76 -5.37 12.65
N ILE A 23 5.99 -5.53 11.56
CA ILE A 23 6.40 -6.31 10.39
C ILE A 23 7.65 -5.68 9.75
N GLY A 24 7.65 -4.37 9.57
CA GLY A 24 8.79 -3.65 9.03
C GLY A 24 10.03 -3.80 9.88
N GLN A 25 9.91 -3.69 11.21
CA GLN A 25 11.00 -3.88 12.16
C GLN A 25 11.58 -5.31 12.11
N LYS A 26 10.70 -6.33 12.09
CA LYS A 26 11.11 -7.74 12.16
C LYS A 26 11.59 -8.32 10.83
N TYR A 27 10.96 -7.91 9.74
CA TYR A 27 11.17 -8.53 8.43
C TYR A 27 11.65 -7.57 7.34
N GLY A 28 11.50 -6.25 7.52
CA GLY A 28 12.03 -5.25 6.59
C GLY A 28 13.54 -4.99 6.75
N PRO A 29 14.12 -4.13 5.91
CA PRO A 29 13.48 -3.42 4.80
C PRO A 29 13.08 -4.39 3.67
N PHE A 30 12.02 -4.02 2.94
CA PHE A 30 11.56 -4.78 1.75
C PHE A 30 12.03 -4.08 0.47
N ASP A 31 12.43 -4.85 -0.53
CA ASP A 31 12.81 -4.30 -1.85
C ASP A 31 11.59 -3.77 -2.60
N LEU A 32 10.46 -4.48 -2.49
CA LEU A 32 9.21 -4.14 -3.14
C LEU A 32 8.02 -4.55 -2.27
N SER A 33 7.04 -3.66 -2.17
CA SER A 33 5.76 -3.94 -1.52
C SER A 33 4.60 -3.71 -2.48
N ALA A 34 3.73 -4.71 -2.64
CA ALA A 34 2.47 -4.57 -3.37
C ALA A 34 1.35 -4.24 -2.38
N ILE A 35 0.83 -3.01 -2.45
CA ILE A 35 -0.06 -2.44 -1.44
C ILE A 35 -1.42 -2.11 -2.08
N ALA A 36 -2.51 -2.63 -1.53
CA ALA A 36 -3.86 -2.33 -1.99
C ALA A 36 -4.18 -0.83 -1.86
N ILE A 37 -4.84 -0.24 -2.86
CA ILE A 37 -5.25 1.18 -2.85
C ILE A 37 -6.68 1.41 -3.37
N GLY A 38 -7.47 0.34 -3.49
CA GLY A 38 -8.87 0.37 -3.95
C GLY A 38 -9.81 -0.31 -2.96
N ALA A 39 -11.10 -0.36 -3.30
CA ALA A 39 -12.21 -0.82 -2.46
C ALA A 39 -12.33 -0.13 -1.09
N TYR A 40 -11.82 1.11 -0.95
CA TYR A 40 -11.71 1.78 0.35
C TYR A 40 -12.92 2.64 0.71
N CYS A 41 -13.87 2.88 -0.19
CA CYS A 41 -15.00 3.77 0.04
C CYS A 41 -16.36 3.05 0.06
N PRO A 42 -17.28 3.42 0.98
CA PRO A 42 -17.17 4.49 1.98
C PRO A 42 -16.39 4.09 3.25
N ARG A 43 -15.64 5.02 3.86
CA ARG A 43 -14.70 4.73 4.98
C ARG A 43 -15.37 4.10 6.20
N TYR A 44 -16.56 4.54 6.59
CA TYR A 44 -17.25 4.01 7.78
C TYR A 44 -17.54 2.50 7.68
N MET A 45 -17.64 1.97 6.46
CA MET A 45 -17.88 0.55 6.19
C MET A 45 -16.57 -0.20 5.90
N MET A 46 -15.68 0.44 5.12
CA MET A 46 -14.51 -0.24 4.54
C MET A 46 -13.24 -0.09 5.36
N ALA A 47 -13.12 0.85 6.29
CA ALA A 47 -11.83 1.15 6.95
C ALA A 47 -11.20 -0.05 7.69
N ASN A 48 -12.03 -0.96 8.23
CA ASN A 48 -11.55 -2.15 8.92
C ASN A 48 -11.06 -3.26 7.98
N GLN A 49 -11.33 -3.14 6.67
CA GLN A 49 -11.14 -4.21 5.67
C GLN A 49 -10.25 -3.77 4.51
N HIS A 50 -10.26 -2.48 4.18
CA HIS A 50 -9.55 -1.89 3.05
C HIS A 50 -8.87 -0.58 3.45
N ILE A 51 -7.58 -0.54 3.18
CA ILE A 51 -6.77 0.67 3.30
C ILE A 51 -7.08 1.68 2.19
N ASN A 52 -7.02 2.96 2.54
CA ASN A 52 -7.03 4.05 1.56
C ASN A 52 -5.60 4.37 1.06
N PRO A 53 -5.44 5.22 0.01
CA PRO A 53 -4.12 5.57 -0.51
C PRO A 53 -3.17 6.21 0.52
N GLU A 54 -3.69 6.98 1.47
CA GLU A 54 -2.89 7.62 2.52
C GLU A 54 -2.33 6.60 3.52
N GLU A 55 -3.17 5.66 3.95
CA GLU A 55 -2.78 4.52 4.79
C GLU A 55 -1.77 3.63 4.05
N ALA A 56 -1.93 3.43 2.74
CA ALA A 56 -0.96 2.69 1.92
C ALA A 56 0.43 3.36 1.89
N LEU A 57 0.50 4.70 1.85
CA LEU A 57 1.76 5.44 1.98
C LEU A 57 2.38 5.27 3.38
N GLN A 58 1.55 5.20 4.43
CA GLN A 58 2.05 4.95 5.78
C GLN A 58 2.59 3.51 5.89
N ILE A 59 1.88 2.51 5.36
CA ILE A 59 2.35 1.12 5.32
C ILE A 59 3.68 0.99 4.57
N HIS A 60 3.86 1.70 3.45
CA HIS A 60 5.13 1.73 2.73
C HIS A 60 6.30 2.13 3.66
N ARG A 61 6.10 3.17 4.46
CA ARG A 61 7.09 3.68 5.44
C ARG A 61 7.30 2.70 6.59
N ASP A 62 6.21 2.21 7.17
CA ASP A 62 6.24 1.29 8.31
C ASP A 62 6.96 -0.01 7.97
N LEU A 63 6.73 -0.53 6.76
CA LEU A 63 7.43 -1.70 6.22
C LEU A 63 8.89 -1.42 5.85
N ARG A 64 9.31 -0.16 5.82
CA ARG A 64 10.62 0.29 5.32
C ARG A 64 10.85 -0.22 3.90
N SER A 65 9.84 -0.07 3.06
CA SER A 65 9.87 -0.55 1.67
C SER A 65 10.68 0.39 0.81
N ARG A 66 11.57 -0.12 -0.04
CA ARG A 66 12.31 0.70 -1.01
C ARG A 66 11.40 1.17 -2.14
N LEU A 67 10.57 0.27 -2.65
CA LEU A 67 9.60 0.54 -3.71
C LEU A 67 8.23 0.01 -3.32
N SER A 68 7.17 0.61 -3.85
CA SER A 68 5.83 0.04 -3.75
C SER A 68 5.03 0.21 -5.02
N VAL A 69 4.15 -0.76 -5.28
CA VAL A 69 3.21 -0.76 -6.40
C VAL A 69 1.79 -0.84 -5.86
N GLY A 70 0.94 0.08 -6.30
CA GLY A 70 -0.48 0.08 -5.97
C GLY A 70 -1.22 -1.03 -6.69
N ILE A 71 -1.91 -1.89 -5.93
CA ILE A 71 -2.74 -3.00 -6.44
C ILE A 71 -4.20 -2.83 -6.00
N HIS A 72 -5.07 -3.78 -6.38
CA HIS A 72 -6.47 -3.84 -5.95
C HIS A 72 -7.38 -2.68 -6.40
N TRP A 73 -7.00 -1.97 -7.47
CA TRP A 73 -7.76 -0.86 -8.03
C TRP A 73 -7.87 -0.98 -9.54
N GLY A 74 -8.82 -0.26 -10.16
CA GLY A 74 -8.90 -0.07 -11.61
C GLY A 74 -9.27 -1.31 -12.45
N THR A 75 -9.58 -2.44 -11.83
CA THR A 75 -9.99 -3.69 -12.52
C THR A 75 -11.49 -3.96 -12.39
N PHE A 76 -12.02 -3.88 -11.16
CA PHE A 76 -13.45 -4.06 -10.87
C PHE A 76 -14.01 -2.86 -10.12
N PRO A 77 -15.26 -2.44 -10.37
CA PRO A 77 -15.90 -1.34 -9.66
C PRO A 77 -16.39 -1.81 -8.29
N MET A 78 -15.46 -1.96 -7.34
CA MET A 78 -15.77 -2.48 -5.99
C MET A 78 -16.00 -1.39 -4.93
N GLY A 79 -15.77 -0.11 -5.27
CA GLY A 79 -16.05 1.01 -4.38
C GLY A 79 -16.70 2.19 -5.10
N SER A 80 -17.33 3.06 -4.31
CA SER A 80 -18.26 4.07 -4.80
C SER A 80 -17.63 5.27 -5.54
N THR A 81 -16.32 5.49 -5.44
CA THR A 81 -15.70 6.79 -5.80
C THR A 81 -14.26 6.70 -6.36
N GLU A 82 -13.82 5.53 -6.82
CA GLU A 82 -12.39 5.16 -6.81
C GLU A 82 -11.58 5.58 -8.04
N ILE A 83 -12.22 5.72 -9.21
CA ILE A 83 -11.47 5.81 -10.48
C ILE A 83 -10.71 7.14 -10.64
N ASN A 84 -11.29 8.26 -10.20
CA ASN A 84 -10.68 9.59 -10.42
C ASN A 84 -9.64 9.98 -9.36
N PHE A 85 -9.79 9.52 -8.11
CA PHE A 85 -8.86 9.87 -7.03
C PHE A 85 -7.57 9.07 -7.08
N VAL A 86 -7.62 7.79 -7.45
CA VAL A 86 -6.44 6.94 -7.49
C VAL A 86 -5.42 7.42 -8.53
N LEU A 87 -5.86 7.93 -9.68
CA LEU A 87 -4.95 8.48 -10.70
C LEU A 87 -4.15 9.68 -10.21
N PHE A 88 -4.74 10.53 -9.35
CA PHE A 88 -3.99 11.62 -8.71
C PHE A 88 -2.92 11.07 -7.75
N TYR A 89 -3.26 10.06 -6.93
CA TYR A 89 -2.31 9.44 -6.02
C TYR A 89 -1.21 8.66 -6.73
N LEU A 90 -1.45 8.06 -7.89
CA LEU A 90 -0.39 7.41 -8.68
C LEU A 90 0.69 8.40 -9.13
N SER A 91 0.34 9.67 -9.35
CA SER A 91 1.34 10.72 -9.61
C SER A 91 2.22 11.01 -8.39
N VAL A 92 1.73 10.72 -7.17
CA VAL A 92 2.45 10.91 -5.89
C VAL A 92 3.21 9.64 -5.47
N VAL A 93 2.63 8.45 -5.69
CA VAL A 93 3.19 7.14 -5.30
C VAL A 93 4.39 6.74 -6.16
N PHE A 94 4.45 7.16 -7.43
CA PHE A 94 5.66 7.00 -8.25
C PHE A 94 6.77 8.00 -7.90
N VAL A 95 6.47 9.12 -7.23
CA VAL A 95 7.49 10.14 -6.86
C VAL A 95 8.17 9.82 -5.52
N ALA A 96 7.54 9.03 -4.65
CA ALA A 96 8.22 8.43 -3.49
C ALA A 96 9.44 7.55 -3.89
N VAL A 97 9.55 7.18 -5.17
CA VAL A 97 10.64 6.38 -5.76
C VAL A 97 11.84 7.22 -6.24
N PHE A 98 11.75 8.56 -6.31
CA PHE A 98 12.84 9.40 -6.88
C PHE A 98 13.50 10.39 -5.89
N GLY A 99 13.17 10.34 -4.60
CA GLY A 99 13.48 11.45 -3.68
C GLY A 99 14.08 11.11 -2.31
N ALA A 100 14.71 9.95 -2.12
CA ALA A 100 15.60 9.75 -0.96
C ALA A 100 17.07 9.79 -1.44
N PRO A 101 17.96 10.59 -0.82
CA PRO A 101 19.39 10.60 -1.11
C PRO A 101 20.06 9.24 -0.81
#